data_AF-A0A509L2R2-F1
#
_entry.id   AF-A0A509L2R2-F1
#
_cell.length_a   1.000
_cell.length_b   1.000
_cell.length_c   1.000
_cell.angle_alpha   90.00
_cell.angle_beta   90.00
_cell.angle_gamma   90.00
#
_symmetry.space_group_name_H-M   'P 1'
#
loop_
_entity.id
_entity.type
_entity.pdbx_description
1 polymer ?
#
loop_
_entity_poly.entity_id
_entity_poly.type
_entity_poly.pdbx_seq_one_letter_code
_entity_poly.pdbx_strand_id
1 'polypeptide(L)'
;MMSTLLTDIFQGLLVLLILCFIMLPFLMDRAGGWAALMEYSQQKPEIWNLIDKEKMSLWTILALNLSAIAGGIAAPWIYNWISVSKNEKAATQCGWGHLWKRIITLLFAFYGILFAIYKPGLQDPEASWGIVMQEILPIGVLGLMIVSFFAAAMSSAGTFATTSSAMFSNYLYRKIISPFKSDKHYLTVGRVVAVLSILLAAVSTAFIGSIKEYVKLSLTLLSFIGIPIYFGVFWKKANITGMWTSLSAGIGVYVTVITITMVRQNLNFVEAINPSFENAVFLSTTASLLGMIAGSLFGKATDALKLKRFHIIINTPVGDEKRLVEAGISLPSMVDSGLIGPEKESLKPEVVEKLYDEDSQDKFFGASSNFELRRERTLPWYYPGFFKIILASVSLIVGTWLVVRIIFIW
;
A
#
# COMPACT_ATOMS: atom_id res chain seq x y z
N MET A 1 -19.71 -4.85 3.09
CA MET A 1 -18.31 -5.34 3.15
C MET A 1 -18.20 -6.80 2.72
N MET A 2 -18.92 -7.75 3.35
CA MET A 2 -18.83 -9.19 2.97
C MET A 2 -19.20 -9.48 1.50
N SER A 3 -20.26 -8.87 0.97
CA SER A 3 -20.63 -9.03 -0.45
C SER A 3 -19.53 -8.53 -1.40
N THR A 4 -18.92 -7.38 -1.09
CA THR A 4 -17.79 -6.82 -1.85
C THR A 4 -16.57 -7.74 -1.81
N LEU A 5 -16.27 -8.33 -0.66
CA LEU A 5 -15.16 -9.25 -0.50
C LEU A 5 -15.34 -10.53 -1.33
N LEU A 6 -16.56 -11.09 -1.36
CA LEU A 6 -16.86 -12.25 -2.21
C LEU A 6 -16.74 -11.94 -3.70
N THR A 7 -17.21 -10.76 -4.13
CA THR A 7 -17.04 -10.32 -5.53
C THR A 7 -15.57 -10.10 -5.87
N ASP A 8 -14.79 -9.52 -4.96
CA ASP A 8 -13.35 -9.30 -5.16
C ASP A 8 -12.57 -10.63 -5.27
N ILE A 9 -12.93 -11.64 -4.48
CA ILE A 9 -12.32 -12.98 -4.58
C ILE A 9 -12.61 -13.57 -5.96
N PHE A 10 -13.87 -13.55 -6.41
CA PHE A 10 -14.24 -14.09 -7.71
C PHE A 10 -13.57 -13.34 -8.86
N GLN A 11 -13.59 -12.01 -8.83
CA GLN A 11 -12.94 -11.14 -9.82
C GLN A 11 -11.43 -11.36 -9.84
N GLY A 12 -10.79 -11.43 -8.67
CA GLY A 12 -9.36 -11.68 -8.53
C GLY A 12 -8.93 -13.04 -9.08
N LEU A 13 -9.69 -14.10 -8.80
CA LEU A 13 -9.44 -15.44 -9.35
C LEU A 13 -9.64 -15.50 -10.87
N LEU A 14 -10.69 -14.85 -11.37
CA LEU A 14 -10.98 -14.76 -12.80
C LEU A 14 -9.84 -14.04 -13.54
N VAL A 15 -9.41 -12.91 -13.01
CA VAL A 15 -8.28 -12.11 -13.52
C VAL A 15 -6.99 -12.92 -13.49
N LEU A 16 -6.70 -13.58 -12.37
CA LEU A 16 -5.51 -14.42 -12.23
C LEU A 16 -5.49 -15.55 -13.27
N LEU A 17 -6.60 -16.27 -13.41
CA LEU A 17 -6.69 -17.41 -14.31
C LEU A 17 -6.59 -16.99 -15.78
N ILE A 18 -7.33 -15.96 -16.17
CA ILE A 18 -7.38 -15.51 -17.57
C ILE A 18 -6.09 -14.77 -17.93
N LEU A 19 -5.71 -13.74 -17.17
CA LEU A 19 -4.55 -12.89 -17.48
C LEU A 19 -3.21 -13.60 -17.31
N CYS A 20 -3.09 -14.56 -16.40
CA CYS A 20 -1.80 -15.23 -16.18
C CYS A 20 -1.68 -16.54 -16.96
N PHE A 21 -2.75 -17.35 -17.05
CA PHE A 21 -2.63 -18.73 -17.52
C PHE A 21 -3.32 -19.01 -18.86
N ILE A 22 -4.52 -18.46 -19.11
CA ILE A 22 -5.22 -18.74 -20.38
C ILE A 22 -4.55 -18.05 -21.56
N MET A 23 -4.12 -16.79 -21.41
CA MET A 23 -3.54 -16.04 -22.52
C MET A 23 -2.12 -16.45 -22.88
N LEU A 24 -1.35 -16.95 -21.91
CA LEU A 24 0.07 -17.19 -22.07
C LEU A 24 0.39 -18.21 -23.19
N PRO A 25 -0.32 -19.35 -23.30
CA PRO A 25 -0.08 -20.31 -24.39
C PRO A 25 -0.29 -19.73 -25.78
N PHE A 26 -1.29 -18.87 -25.99
CA PHE A 26 -1.54 -18.22 -27.28
C PHE A 26 -0.38 -17.30 -27.67
N LEU A 27 0.10 -16.51 -26.70
CA LEU A 27 1.22 -15.62 -26.94
C LEU A 27 2.52 -16.38 -27.16
N MET A 28 2.78 -17.42 -26.35
CA MET A 28 3.94 -18.28 -26.52
C MET A 28 3.98 -18.92 -27.91
N ASP A 29 2.87 -19.48 -28.38
CA ASP A 29 2.77 -20.08 -29.71
C ASP A 29 3.05 -19.04 -30.82
N ARG A 30 2.36 -17.89 -30.76
CA ARG A 30 2.50 -16.84 -31.78
C ARG A 30 3.86 -16.13 -31.76
N ALA A 31 4.53 -16.06 -30.61
CA ALA A 31 5.87 -15.51 -30.48
C ALA A 31 6.98 -16.45 -30.97
N GLY A 32 6.64 -17.64 -31.51
CA GLY A 32 7.64 -18.61 -31.98
C GLY A 32 8.11 -19.59 -30.91
N GLY A 33 7.39 -19.67 -29.79
CA GLY A 33 7.61 -20.62 -28.72
C GLY A 33 8.91 -20.40 -27.96
N TRP A 34 9.42 -21.49 -27.41
CA TRP A 34 10.61 -21.45 -26.55
C TRP A 34 11.91 -21.18 -27.32
N ALA A 35 11.99 -21.64 -28.57
CA ALA A 35 13.15 -21.43 -29.43
C ALA A 35 13.38 -19.94 -29.71
N ALA A 36 12.33 -19.22 -30.13
CA ALA A 36 12.42 -17.78 -30.42
C ALA A 36 12.78 -16.96 -29.17
N LEU A 37 12.26 -17.35 -28.00
CA LEU A 37 12.61 -16.68 -26.74
C LEU A 37 14.07 -16.93 -26.33
N MET A 38 14.58 -18.15 -26.51
CA MET A 38 15.99 -18.44 -26.26
C MET A 38 16.91 -17.67 -27.21
N GLU A 39 16.57 -17.62 -28.50
CA GLU A 39 17.30 -16.84 -29.49
C GLU A 39 17.30 -15.35 -29.14
N TYR A 40 16.13 -14.79 -28.82
CA TYR A 40 16.01 -13.39 -28.41
C TYR A 40 16.81 -13.09 -27.14
N SER A 41 16.84 -14.02 -26.18
CA SER A 41 17.61 -13.90 -24.94
C SER A 41 19.12 -13.91 -25.18
N GLN A 42 19.59 -14.69 -26.16
CA GLN A 42 21.00 -14.69 -26.57
C GLN A 42 21.38 -13.42 -27.32
N GLN A 43 20.48 -12.89 -28.16
CA GLN A 43 20.70 -11.64 -28.88
C GLN A 43 20.68 -10.41 -27.96
N LYS A 44 19.84 -10.44 -26.91
CA LYS A 44 19.64 -9.34 -25.95
C LYS A 44 19.67 -9.82 -24.50
N PRO A 45 20.83 -10.29 -24.01
CA PRO A 45 20.94 -10.84 -22.65
C PRO A 45 20.62 -9.79 -21.56
N GLU A 46 20.73 -8.50 -21.88
CA GLU A 46 20.45 -7.40 -20.97
C GLU A 46 18.98 -7.28 -20.57
N ILE A 47 18.02 -7.83 -21.33
CA ILE A 47 16.59 -7.77 -20.99
C ILE A 47 16.26 -8.47 -19.67
N TRP A 48 17.11 -9.41 -19.28
CA TRP A 48 17.00 -10.21 -18.07
C TRP A 48 17.72 -9.59 -16.86
N ASN A 49 18.38 -8.43 -17.05
CA ASN A 49 18.96 -7.69 -15.95
C ASN A 49 17.86 -6.97 -15.17
N LEU A 50 17.87 -7.14 -13.84
CA LEU A 50 16.95 -6.43 -12.94
C LEU A 50 17.22 -4.92 -12.86
N ILE A 51 18.41 -4.48 -13.27
CA ILE A 51 18.86 -3.08 -13.20
C ILE A 51 19.24 -2.64 -14.60
N ASP A 52 18.65 -1.53 -15.03
CA ASP A 52 18.93 -0.87 -16.31
C ASP A 52 19.26 0.60 -16.03
N LYS A 53 20.39 1.10 -16.52
CA LYS A 53 20.87 2.45 -16.16
C LYS A 53 19.93 3.57 -16.66
N GLU A 54 19.19 3.34 -17.74
CA GLU A 54 18.37 4.36 -18.40
C GLU A 54 16.88 4.21 -18.06
N LYS A 55 16.38 2.96 -18.01
CA LYS A 55 14.95 2.68 -17.83
C LYS A 55 14.55 2.44 -16.38
N MET A 56 15.38 1.73 -15.63
CA MET A 56 15.10 1.27 -14.26
C MET A 56 16.40 1.23 -13.44
N SER A 57 16.89 2.43 -13.10
CA SER A 57 18.14 2.59 -12.38
C SER A 57 18.06 1.96 -10.97
N LEU A 58 19.21 1.63 -10.39
CA LEU A 58 19.27 1.20 -8.99
C LEU A 58 18.63 2.24 -8.05
N TRP A 59 18.80 3.53 -8.34
CA TRP A 59 18.22 4.62 -7.55
C TRP A 59 16.70 4.68 -7.66
N THR A 60 16.14 4.47 -8.86
CA THR A 60 14.69 4.34 -9.05
C THR A 60 14.15 3.15 -8.26
N ILE A 61 14.83 2.00 -8.28
CA ILE A 61 14.44 0.80 -7.52
C ILE A 61 14.46 1.10 -6.01
N LEU A 62 15.52 1.73 -5.51
CA LEU A 62 15.63 2.11 -4.11
C LEU A 62 14.56 3.13 -3.71
N ALA A 63 14.25 4.11 -4.55
CA ALA A 63 13.19 5.08 -4.33
C ALA A 63 11.79 4.44 -4.30
N LEU A 64 11.51 3.47 -5.18
CA LEU A 64 10.26 2.71 -5.16
C LEU A 64 10.11 1.92 -3.85
N ASN A 65 11.18 1.25 -3.41
CA ASN A 65 11.17 0.49 -2.16
C ASN A 65 11.06 1.39 -0.93
N LEU A 66 11.79 2.51 -0.89
CA LEU A 66 11.69 3.50 0.20
C LEU A 66 10.27 4.05 0.29
N SER A 67 9.67 4.43 -0.85
CA SER A 67 8.28 4.89 -0.91
C SER A 67 7.30 3.84 -0.40
N ALA A 68 7.47 2.58 -0.79
CA ALA A 68 6.61 1.48 -0.34
C ALA A 68 6.75 1.21 1.17
N ILE A 69 7.97 1.25 1.70
CA ILE A 69 8.24 1.04 3.14
C ILE A 69 7.68 2.22 3.93
N ALA A 70 8.10 3.44 3.60
CA ALA A 70 7.73 4.64 4.35
C ALA A 70 6.23 4.96 4.22
N GLY A 71 5.65 4.72 3.05
CA GLY A 71 4.28 5.08 2.73
C GLY A 71 3.25 3.96 2.84
N GLY A 72 3.66 2.69 2.88
CA GLY A 72 2.73 1.55 2.94
C GLY A 72 1.78 1.61 4.13
N ILE A 73 2.26 2.07 5.30
CA ILE A 73 1.43 2.25 6.50
C ILE A 73 0.38 3.37 6.34
N ALA A 74 0.60 4.32 5.43
CA ALA A 74 -0.32 5.41 5.17
C ALA A 74 -1.47 5.04 4.24
N ALA A 75 -1.42 3.88 3.59
CA ALA A 75 -2.41 3.43 2.63
C ALA A 75 -3.66 2.86 3.34
N PRO A 76 -4.79 3.62 3.42
CA PRO A 76 -5.94 3.20 4.22
C PRO A 76 -6.60 1.91 3.69
N TRP A 77 -6.50 1.62 2.39
CA TRP A 77 -7.12 0.44 1.79
C TRP A 77 -6.51 -0.88 2.26
N ILE A 78 -5.23 -0.89 2.68
CA ILE A 78 -4.58 -2.10 3.21
C ILE A 78 -5.27 -2.54 4.51
N TYR A 79 -5.72 -1.59 5.32
CA TYR A 79 -6.42 -1.87 6.58
C TYR A 79 -7.81 -2.47 6.37
N ASN A 80 -8.45 -2.30 5.21
CA ASN A 80 -9.73 -2.94 4.93
C ASN A 80 -9.62 -4.46 4.92
N TRP A 81 -8.50 -5.01 4.45
CA TRP A 81 -8.30 -6.46 4.37
C TRP A 81 -7.79 -7.02 5.71
N ILE A 82 -7.05 -6.21 6.46
CA ILE A 82 -6.60 -6.57 7.80
C ILE A 82 -7.79 -6.56 8.78
N SER A 83 -8.67 -5.57 8.70
CA SER A 83 -9.79 -5.39 9.63
C SER A 83 -10.88 -6.47 9.54
N VAL A 84 -10.97 -7.20 8.43
CA VAL A 84 -11.87 -8.36 8.29
C VAL A 84 -11.29 -9.65 8.88
N SER A 85 -10.04 -9.61 9.36
CA SER A 85 -9.39 -10.77 9.95
C SER A 85 -10.00 -11.11 11.29
N LYS A 86 -10.21 -12.42 11.53
CA LYS A 86 -10.80 -12.91 12.78
C LYS A 86 -9.88 -12.77 14.00
N ASN A 87 -8.57 -12.74 13.77
CA ASN A 87 -7.52 -12.63 14.79
C ASN A 87 -6.18 -12.23 14.13
N GLU A 88 -5.15 -12.02 14.94
CA GLU A 88 -3.80 -11.61 14.54
C GLU A 88 -3.15 -12.65 13.63
N LYS A 89 -3.41 -13.94 13.85
CA LYS A 89 -2.89 -15.01 13.00
C LYS A 89 -3.44 -14.94 11.59
N ALA A 90 -4.72 -14.63 11.42
CA ALA A 90 -5.34 -14.41 10.13
C ALA A 90 -4.82 -13.10 9.49
N ALA A 91 -4.72 -12.01 10.26
CA ALA A 91 -4.23 -10.71 9.78
C ALA A 91 -2.80 -10.80 9.23
N THR A 92 -1.93 -11.55 9.89
CA THR A 92 -0.54 -11.76 9.44
C THR A 92 -0.42 -12.61 8.18
N GLN A 93 -1.44 -13.40 7.80
CA GLN A 93 -1.42 -14.13 6.53
C GLN A 93 -1.45 -13.19 5.32
N CYS A 94 -1.94 -11.95 5.48
CA CYS A 94 -1.85 -10.94 4.42
C CYS A 94 -0.41 -10.70 3.95
N GLY A 95 0.59 -10.87 4.83
CA GLY A 95 2.01 -10.79 4.47
C GLY A 95 2.43 -11.87 3.45
N TRP A 96 1.95 -13.10 3.61
CA TRP A 96 2.18 -14.18 2.64
C TRP A 96 1.49 -13.90 1.30
N GLY A 97 0.31 -13.27 1.31
CA GLY A 97 -0.36 -12.82 0.09
C GLY A 97 0.49 -11.84 -0.75
N HIS A 98 1.21 -10.93 -0.10
CA HIS A 98 2.15 -10.03 -0.77
C HIS A 98 3.34 -10.76 -1.39
N LEU A 99 3.82 -11.84 -0.75
CA LEU A 99 4.85 -12.70 -1.32
C LEU A 99 4.34 -13.43 -2.58
N TRP A 100 3.14 -14.00 -2.54
CA TRP A 100 2.52 -14.66 -3.71
C TRP A 100 2.32 -13.71 -4.88
N LYS A 101 1.87 -12.47 -4.61
CA LYS A 101 1.73 -11.41 -5.62
C LYS A 101 3.01 -11.24 -6.43
N ARG A 102 4.18 -11.36 -5.80
CA ARG A 102 5.47 -11.19 -6.47
C ARG A 102 5.72 -12.25 -7.54
N ILE A 103 5.38 -13.51 -7.29
CA ILE A 103 5.51 -14.60 -8.28
C ILE A 103 4.64 -14.30 -9.50
N ILE A 104 3.40 -13.85 -9.27
CA ILE A 104 2.47 -13.50 -10.35
C ILE A 104 2.98 -12.30 -11.15
N THR A 105 3.58 -11.28 -10.51
CA THR A 105 4.14 -10.13 -11.23
C THR A 105 5.30 -10.48 -12.17
N LEU A 106 6.05 -11.55 -11.88
CA LEU A 106 7.11 -12.03 -12.78
C LEU A 106 6.54 -12.59 -14.08
N LEU A 107 5.35 -13.21 -14.03
CA LEU A 107 4.65 -13.65 -15.25
C LEU A 107 4.31 -12.46 -16.13
N PHE A 108 3.83 -11.34 -15.57
CA PHE A 108 3.55 -10.14 -16.36
C PHE A 108 4.81 -9.52 -17.00
N ALA A 109 5.96 -9.57 -16.32
CA ALA A 109 7.23 -9.18 -16.94
C ALA A 109 7.60 -10.09 -18.12
N PHE A 110 7.34 -11.40 -17.99
CA PHE A 110 7.52 -12.38 -19.05
C PHE A 110 6.64 -12.10 -20.28
N TYR A 111 5.37 -11.72 -20.09
CA TYR A 111 4.51 -11.23 -21.17
C TYR A 111 5.14 -10.06 -21.94
N GLY A 112 5.75 -9.10 -21.22
CA GLY A 112 6.41 -7.95 -21.84
C GLY A 112 7.55 -8.34 -22.79
N ILE A 113 8.32 -9.38 -22.44
CA ILE A 113 9.38 -9.92 -23.31
C ILE A 113 8.77 -10.57 -24.55
N LEU A 114 7.73 -11.38 -24.39
CA LEU A 114 7.05 -12.03 -25.50
C LEU A 114 6.37 -11.03 -26.45
N PHE A 115 5.83 -9.92 -25.93
CA PHE A 115 5.34 -8.83 -26.78
C PHE A 115 6.46 -8.22 -27.63
N ALA A 116 7.64 -8.01 -27.05
CA ALA A 116 8.79 -7.48 -27.77
C ALA A 116 9.30 -8.43 -28.86
N ILE A 117 9.13 -9.74 -28.68
CA ILE A 117 9.46 -10.77 -29.69
C ILE A 117 8.41 -10.79 -30.81
N TYR A 118 7.13 -10.89 -30.44
CA TYR A 118 6.04 -11.00 -31.41
C TYR A 118 5.87 -9.74 -32.26
N LYS A 119 5.95 -8.56 -31.63
CA LYS A 119 5.72 -7.27 -32.29
C LYS A 119 6.75 -6.23 -31.86
N PRO A 120 7.99 -6.30 -32.39
CA PRO A 120 9.04 -5.36 -32.05
C PRO A 120 8.71 -3.94 -32.53
N GLY A 121 9.19 -2.92 -31.79
CA GLY A 121 9.10 -1.52 -32.23
C GLY A 121 7.76 -0.82 -31.96
N LEU A 122 6.91 -1.34 -31.08
CA LEU A 122 5.73 -0.63 -30.62
C LEU A 122 6.12 0.71 -29.97
N GLN A 123 5.48 1.80 -30.42
CA GLN A 123 5.76 3.15 -29.94
C GLN A 123 5.35 3.36 -28.49
N ASP A 124 4.19 2.82 -28.10
CA ASP A 124 3.69 2.85 -26.72
C ASP A 124 3.79 1.44 -26.11
N PRO A 125 4.74 1.22 -25.18
CA PRO A 125 4.85 -0.05 -24.47
C PRO A 125 3.61 -0.39 -23.63
N GLU A 126 2.87 0.60 -23.11
CA GLU A 126 1.68 0.38 -22.27
C GLU A 126 0.50 -0.18 -23.10
N ALA A 127 0.42 0.18 -24.39
CA ALA A 127 -0.57 -0.34 -25.33
C ALA A 127 -0.29 -1.78 -25.82
N SER A 128 0.91 -2.33 -25.55
CA SER A 128 1.34 -3.64 -26.08
C SER A 128 0.36 -4.75 -25.75
N TRP A 129 -0.20 -4.74 -24.53
CA TRP A 129 -1.15 -5.76 -24.11
C TRP A 129 -2.40 -5.77 -24.99
N GLY A 130 -2.99 -4.59 -25.23
CA GLY A 130 -4.21 -4.47 -26.04
C GLY A 130 -3.97 -4.83 -27.50
N ILE A 131 -2.90 -4.27 -28.09
CA ILE A 131 -2.58 -4.46 -29.51
C ILE A 131 -2.24 -5.93 -29.80
N VAL A 132 -1.33 -6.53 -29.03
CA VAL A 132 -0.89 -7.90 -29.30
C VAL A 132 -2.02 -8.89 -29.04
N MET A 133 -2.73 -8.76 -27.92
CA MET A 133 -3.80 -9.70 -27.57
C MET A 133 -4.98 -9.65 -28.55
N GLN A 134 -5.28 -8.49 -29.12
CA GLN A 134 -6.30 -8.36 -30.16
C GLN A 134 -5.96 -9.15 -31.44
N GLU A 135 -4.67 -9.26 -31.78
CA GLU A 135 -4.22 -9.96 -32.99
C GLU A 135 -4.11 -11.48 -32.82
N ILE A 136 -3.80 -11.93 -31.60
CA ILE A 136 -3.50 -13.34 -31.36
C ILE A 136 -4.67 -14.14 -30.78
N LEU A 137 -5.57 -13.50 -30.03
CA LEU A 137 -6.61 -14.21 -29.29
C LEU A 137 -7.84 -14.52 -30.15
N PRO A 138 -8.42 -15.73 -30.03
CA PRO A 138 -9.75 -16.01 -30.56
C PRO A 138 -10.81 -15.11 -29.91
N ILE A 139 -11.89 -14.82 -30.64
CA ILE A 139 -12.92 -13.87 -30.22
C ILE A 139 -13.51 -14.15 -28.82
N GLY A 140 -13.67 -15.42 -28.45
CA GLY A 140 -14.14 -15.81 -27.12
C GLY A 140 -13.14 -15.49 -26.00
N VAL A 141 -11.86 -15.79 -26.21
CA VAL A 141 -10.79 -15.53 -25.23
C VAL A 141 -10.49 -14.04 -25.13
N LEU A 142 -10.58 -13.31 -26.25
CA LEU A 142 -10.48 -11.85 -26.26
C LEU A 142 -11.59 -11.21 -25.41
N GLY A 143 -12.83 -11.71 -25.52
CA GLY A 143 -13.94 -11.30 -24.65
C GLY A 143 -13.65 -11.56 -23.17
N LEU A 144 -13.12 -12.74 -22.84
CA LEU A 144 -12.72 -13.08 -21.47
C LEU A 144 -11.63 -12.16 -20.92
N MET A 145 -10.65 -11.78 -21.75
CA MET A 145 -9.62 -10.79 -21.38
C MET A 145 -10.26 -9.44 -21.05
N ILE A 146 -11.14 -8.93 -21.90
CA ILE A 146 -11.80 -7.63 -21.70
C ILE A 146 -12.62 -7.65 -20.40
N VAL A 147 -13.40 -8.72 -20.17
CA VAL A 147 -14.16 -8.90 -18.92
C VAL A 147 -13.24 -8.94 -17.70
N SER A 148 -12.07 -9.59 -17.81
CA SER A 148 -11.08 -9.63 -16.74
C SER A 148 -10.53 -8.24 -16.42
N PHE A 149 -10.22 -7.42 -17.43
CA PHE A 149 -9.77 -6.05 -17.18
C PHE A 149 -10.84 -5.21 -16.47
N PHE A 150 -12.10 -5.31 -16.88
CA PHE A 150 -13.20 -4.65 -16.17
C PHE A 150 -13.37 -5.16 -14.74
N ALA A 151 -13.23 -6.46 -14.51
CA ALA A 151 -13.27 -7.07 -13.18
C ALA A 151 -12.15 -6.53 -12.27
N ALA A 152 -10.90 -6.50 -12.76
CA ALA A 152 -9.76 -5.96 -12.02
C ALA A 152 -9.93 -4.46 -11.69
N ALA A 153 -10.37 -3.68 -12.67
CA ALA A 153 -10.61 -2.25 -12.50
C ALA A 153 -11.72 -1.97 -11.49
N MET A 154 -12.84 -2.72 -11.56
CA MET A 154 -13.97 -2.57 -10.65
C MET A 154 -13.62 -2.95 -9.20
N SER A 155 -12.87 -4.03 -8.98
CA SER A 155 -12.41 -4.41 -7.64
C SER A 155 -11.56 -3.31 -6.98
N SER A 156 -10.62 -2.76 -7.75
CA SER A 156 -9.73 -1.69 -7.29
C SER A 156 -10.50 -0.39 -7.03
N ALA A 157 -11.30 0.05 -8.01
CA ALA A 157 -12.12 1.26 -7.90
C ALA A 157 -13.13 1.17 -6.75
N GLY A 158 -13.77 0.01 -6.56
CA GLY A 158 -14.70 -0.25 -5.45
C GLY A 158 -14.01 -0.13 -4.08
N THR A 159 -12.80 -0.69 -3.95
CA THR A 159 -12.01 -0.56 -2.71
C THR A 159 -11.65 0.89 -2.43
N PHE A 160 -11.14 1.63 -3.42
CA PHE A 160 -10.77 3.03 -3.23
C PHE A 160 -11.97 3.92 -2.92
N ALA A 161 -13.08 3.76 -3.65
CA ALA A 161 -14.30 4.54 -3.43
C ALA A 161 -14.94 4.28 -2.06
N THR A 162 -14.94 3.02 -1.61
CA THR A 162 -15.43 2.66 -0.27
C THR A 162 -14.53 3.26 0.83
N THR A 163 -13.22 3.22 0.61
CA THR A 163 -12.24 3.76 1.58
C THR A 163 -12.32 5.28 1.67
N SER A 164 -12.32 5.98 0.53
CA SER A 164 -12.39 7.45 0.48
C SER A 164 -13.70 7.98 1.06
N SER A 165 -14.83 7.34 0.71
CA SER A 165 -16.14 7.72 1.24
C SER A 165 -16.26 7.48 2.74
N ALA A 166 -15.73 6.37 3.26
CA ALA A 166 -15.70 6.09 4.69
C ALA A 166 -14.82 7.10 5.45
N MET A 167 -13.65 7.43 4.90
CA MET A 167 -12.75 8.45 5.47
C MET A 167 -13.43 9.81 5.53
N PHE A 168 -13.99 10.27 4.42
CA PHE A 168 -14.70 11.55 4.36
C PHE A 168 -15.92 11.58 5.29
N SER A 169 -16.78 10.57 5.20
CA SER A 169 -18.03 10.53 5.97
C SER A 169 -17.78 10.48 7.47
N ASN A 170 -16.85 9.65 7.95
CA ASN A 170 -16.61 9.47 9.37
C ASN A 170 -15.72 10.56 9.99
N TYR A 171 -14.63 10.96 9.32
CA TYR A 171 -13.63 11.84 9.92
C TYR A 171 -13.84 13.31 9.62
N LEU A 172 -14.45 13.65 8.48
CA LEU A 172 -14.75 15.03 8.11
C LEU A 172 -16.22 15.36 8.33
N TYR A 173 -17.12 14.62 7.68
CA TYR A 173 -18.54 14.97 7.64
C TYR A 173 -19.24 14.76 8.99
N ARG A 174 -19.18 13.56 9.56
CA ARG A 174 -19.80 13.21 10.84
C ARG A 174 -19.19 13.98 12.02
N LYS A 175 -17.88 14.23 11.98
CA LYS A 175 -17.17 14.85 13.10
C LYS A 175 -17.17 16.38 13.06
N ILE A 176 -17.09 17.00 11.88
CA ILE A 176 -16.89 18.45 11.74
C ILE A 176 -18.10 19.14 11.10
N ILE A 177 -18.68 18.57 10.04
CA ILE A 177 -19.71 19.26 9.23
C ILE A 177 -21.12 19.07 9.81
N SER A 178 -21.49 17.84 10.14
CA SER A 178 -22.84 17.50 10.59
C SER A 178 -22.82 16.36 11.61
N PRO A 179 -22.58 16.67 12.89
CA PRO A 179 -22.64 15.68 13.96
C PRO A 179 -24.08 15.29 14.31
N PHE A 180 -24.23 14.13 14.96
CA PHE A 180 -25.49 13.60 15.49
C PHE A 180 -26.62 13.35 14.47
N LYS A 181 -26.26 13.03 13.21
CA LYS A 181 -27.22 12.54 12.21
C LYS A 181 -27.45 11.04 12.36
N SER A 182 -28.53 10.55 11.75
CA SER A 182 -28.84 9.11 11.71
C SER A 182 -27.86 8.35 10.82
N ASP A 183 -27.68 7.06 11.07
CA ASP A 183 -26.78 6.23 10.25
C ASP A 183 -27.21 6.17 8.79
N LYS A 184 -28.53 6.20 8.51
CA LYS A 184 -29.07 6.29 7.15
C LYS A 184 -28.57 7.53 6.39
N HIS A 185 -28.42 8.66 7.09
CA HIS A 185 -27.87 9.89 6.53
C HIS A 185 -26.40 9.70 6.15
N TYR A 186 -25.58 9.20 7.07
CA TYR A 186 -24.15 8.98 6.83
C TYR A 186 -23.88 7.95 5.73
N LEU A 187 -24.72 6.91 5.61
CA LEU A 187 -24.66 5.95 4.50
C LEU A 187 -24.99 6.61 3.15
N THR A 188 -25.98 7.50 3.12
CA THR A 188 -26.35 8.23 1.89
C THR A 188 -25.23 9.17 1.45
N VAL A 189 -24.66 9.93 2.38
CA VAL A 189 -23.50 10.79 2.13
C VAL A 189 -22.30 9.97 1.63
N GLY A 190 -22.03 8.82 2.26
CA GLY A 190 -20.98 7.91 1.81
C GLY A 190 -21.15 7.45 0.35
N ARG A 191 -22.37 7.06 -0.04
CA ARG A 191 -22.68 6.67 -1.43
C ARG A 191 -22.46 7.80 -2.43
N VAL A 192 -22.89 9.02 -2.10
CA VAL A 192 -22.68 10.19 -2.96
C VAL A 192 -21.19 10.48 -3.12
N VAL A 193 -20.43 10.49 -2.01
CA VAL A 193 -18.98 10.73 -2.03
C VAL A 193 -18.23 9.64 -2.80
N ALA A 194 -18.66 8.39 -2.72
CA ALA A 194 -18.08 7.29 -3.50
C ALA A 194 -18.24 7.55 -5.01
N VAL A 195 -19.44 7.93 -5.47
CA VAL A 195 -19.69 8.26 -6.88
C VAL A 195 -18.85 9.47 -7.30
N LEU A 196 -18.83 10.54 -6.50
CA LEU A 196 -18.02 11.73 -6.78
C LEU A 196 -16.52 11.42 -6.84
N SER A 197 -16.03 10.54 -5.97
CA SER A 197 -14.62 10.11 -5.97
C SER A 197 -14.26 9.38 -7.26
N ILE A 198 -15.13 8.50 -7.75
CA ILE A 198 -14.93 7.78 -9.02
C ILE A 198 -14.95 8.75 -10.21
N LEU A 199 -15.91 9.69 -10.24
CA LEU A 199 -15.98 10.69 -11.30
C LEU A 199 -14.74 11.59 -11.31
N LEU A 200 -14.26 12.03 -10.15
CA LEU A 200 -13.04 12.82 -10.05
C LEU A 200 -11.81 12.02 -10.51
N ALA A 201 -11.72 10.75 -10.15
CA ALA A 201 -10.67 9.86 -10.63
C ALA A 201 -10.72 9.68 -12.16
N ALA A 202 -11.91 9.51 -12.74
CA ALA A 202 -12.09 9.42 -14.19
C ALA A 202 -11.69 10.72 -14.91
N VAL A 203 -12.04 11.88 -14.36
CA VAL A 203 -11.59 13.17 -14.92
C VAL A 203 -10.07 13.33 -14.80
N SER A 204 -9.47 12.83 -13.73
CA SER A 204 -8.02 12.92 -13.52
C SER A 204 -7.20 12.19 -14.58
N THR A 205 -7.77 11.17 -15.24
CA THR A 205 -7.05 10.43 -16.30
C THR A 205 -6.78 11.28 -17.53
N ALA A 206 -7.55 12.35 -17.75
CA ALA A 206 -7.29 13.29 -18.85
C ALA A 206 -6.00 14.10 -18.66
N PHE A 207 -5.45 14.13 -17.44
CA PHE A 207 -4.26 14.90 -17.09
C PHE A 207 -3.00 14.04 -16.92
N ILE A 208 -3.07 12.73 -17.07
CA ILE A 208 -1.93 11.83 -16.86
C ILE A 208 -1.63 11.10 -18.16
N GLY A 209 -0.39 11.23 -18.64
CA GLY A 209 0.02 10.70 -19.94
C GLY A 209 0.39 9.20 -19.91
N SER A 210 0.77 8.67 -18.76
CA SER A 210 1.16 7.25 -18.62
C SER A 210 0.88 6.65 -17.24
N ILE A 211 0.72 5.33 -17.19
CA ILE A 211 0.60 4.58 -15.93
C ILE A 211 1.87 4.75 -15.09
N LYS A 212 3.04 4.80 -15.75
CA LYS A 212 4.33 5.03 -15.08
C LYS A 212 4.35 6.33 -14.26
N GLU A 213 3.84 7.43 -14.81
CA GLU A 213 3.77 8.73 -14.12
C GLU A 213 2.84 8.66 -12.91
N TYR A 214 1.67 8.04 -13.07
CA TYR A 214 0.70 7.86 -11.99
C TYR A 214 1.31 7.09 -10.81
N VAL A 215 1.99 5.97 -11.09
CA VAL A 215 2.61 5.13 -10.07
C VAL A 215 3.70 5.91 -9.32
N LYS A 216 4.56 6.63 -10.05
CA LYS A 216 5.62 7.46 -9.45
C LYS A 216 5.05 8.59 -8.59
N LEU A 217 4.03 9.29 -9.07
CA LEU A 217 3.33 10.32 -8.30
C LEU A 217 2.76 9.76 -7.01
N SER A 218 1.98 8.69 -7.12
CA SER A 218 1.29 8.07 -5.99
C SER A 218 2.26 7.57 -4.92
N LEU A 219 3.34 6.90 -5.33
CA LEU A 219 4.36 6.39 -4.41
C LEU A 219 5.16 7.53 -3.76
N THR A 220 5.47 8.59 -4.50
CA THR A 220 6.17 9.75 -3.94
C THR A 220 5.34 10.42 -2.86
N LEU A 221 4.03 10.63 -3.09
CA LEU A 221 3.14 11.22 -2.09
C LEU A 221 3.04 10.35 -0.83
N LEU A 222 2.96 9.02 -0.99
CA LEU A 222 2.91 8.11 0.14
C LEU A 222 4.20 8.13 0.98
N SER A 223 5.37 8.32 0.34
CA SER A 223 6.69 8.21 0.99
C SER A 223 6.86 9.11 2.22
N PHE A 224 6.42 10.37 2.15
CA PHE A 224 6.55 11.32 3.26
C PHE A 224 5.32 11.37 4.18
N ILE A 225 4.15 10.90 3.74
CA ILE A 225 2.91 10.89 4.54
C ILE A 225 2.95 9.79 5.61
N GLY A 226 3.60 8.65 5.34
CA GLY A 226 3.62 7.55 6.31
C GLY A 226 4.62 7.71 7.44
N ILE A 227 5.59 8.63 7.34
CA ILE A 227 6.60 8.88 8.39
C ILE A 227 5.94 9.24 9.75
N PRO A 228 5.04 10.23 9.86
CA PRO A 228 4.35 10.51 11.12
C PRO A 228 3.60 9.32 11.71
N ILE A 229 3.04 8.45 10.86
CA ILE A 229 2.25 7.29 11.30
C ILE A 229 3.17 6.25 11.94
N TYR A 230 4.32 5.94 11.32
CA TYR A 230 5.33 5.06 11.92
C TYR A 230 5.77 5.55 13.29
N PHE A 231 6.10 6.84 13.40
CA PHE A 231 6.54 7.40 14.67
C PHE A 231 5.41 7.46 15.70
N GLY A 232 4.17 7.70 15.29
CA GLY A 232 3.01 7.65 16.19
C GLY A 232 2.78 6.27 16.82
N VAL A 233 3.09 5.20 16.09
CA VAL A 233 2.98 3.81 16.57
C VAL A 233 4.20 3.39 17.39
N PHE A 234 5.41 3.72 16.94
CA PHE A 234 6.64 3.17 17.51
C PHE A 234 7.38 4.10 18.48
N TRP A 235 7.11 5.40 18.51
CA TRP A 235 7.86 6.37 19.30
C TRP A 235 6.98 7.15 20.27
N LYS A 236 7.17 6.90 21.57
CA LYS A 236 6.45 7.55 22.67
C LYS A 236 6.55 9.08 22.66
N LYS A 237 7.64 9.65 22.12
CA LYS A 237 7.85 11.09 22.03
C LYS A 237 7.16 11.75 20.84
N ALA A 238 6.59 10.97 19.93
CA ALA A 238 5.84 11.49 18.80
C ALA A 238 4.69 12.39 19.30
N ASN A 239 4.59 13.58 18.71
CA ASN A 239 3.59 14.56 19.09
C ASN A 239 3.02 15.29 17.86
N ILE A 240 1.98 16.10 18.10
CA ILE A 240 1.25 16.81 17.04
C ILE A 240 2.16 17.78 16.28
N THR A 241 3.09 18.45 16.97
CA THR A 241 4.06 19.35 16.34
C THR A 241 5.00 18.59 15.42
N GLY A 242 5.52 17.44 15.86
CA GLY A 242 6.28 16.49 15.03
C GLY A 242 5.54 16.07 13.77
N MET A 243 4.28 15.67 13.91
CA MET A 243 3.43 15.29 12.76
C MET A 243 3.30 16.43 11.74
N TRP A 244 2.93 17.64 12.18
CA TRP A 244 2.75 18.78 11.26
C TRP A 244 4.04 19.27 10.63
N THR A 245 5.13 19.34 11.38
CA THR A 245 6.45 19.72 10.85
C THR A 245 6.97 18.69 9.85
N SER A 246 6.79 17.39 10.13
CA SER A 246 7.09 16.29 9.20
C SER A 246 6.33 16.43 7.88
N LEU A 247 5.00 16.55 7.93
CA LEU A 247 4.17 16.71 6.73
C LEU A 247 4.52 17.98 5.95
N SER A 248 4.69 19.11 6.65
CA SER A 248 4.98 20.40 6.00
C SER A 248 6.35 20.40 5.34
N ALA A 249 7.37 19.81 5.98
CA ALA A 249 8.71 19.68 5.41
C ALA A 249 8.71 18.75 4.19
N GLY A 250 8.04 17.60 4.28
CA GLY A 250 7.90 16.66 3.16
C GLY A 250 7.21 17.29 1.95
N ILE A 251 6.04 17.92 2.16
CA ILE A 251 5.28 18.61 1.11
C ILE A 251 6.10 19.76 0.53
N GLY A 252 6.71 20.60 1.37
CA GLY A 252 7.49 21.75 0.93
C GLY A 252 8.68 21.37 0.06
N VAL A 253 9.42 20.31 0.45
CA VAL A 253 10.53 19.79 -0.34
C VAL A 253 10.05 19.11 -1.62
N TYR A 254 8.97 18.33 -1.57
CA TYR A 254 8.37 17.73 -2.77
C TYR A 254 7.99 18.79 -3.81
N VAL A 255 7.23 19.82 -3.40
CA VAL A 255 6.80 20.92 -4.28
C VAL A 255 8.02 21.67 -4.81
N THR A 256 9.03 21.89 -3.97
CA THR A 256 10.27 22.60 -4.37
C THR A 256 11.04 21.80 -5.42
N VAL A 257 11.22 20.49 -5.24
CA VAL A 257 11.92 19.61 -6.19
C VAL A 257 11.18 19.57 -7.52
N ILE A 258 9.85 19.40 -7.50
CA ILE A 258 9.02 19.43 -8.70
C ILE A 258 9.13 20.79 -9.40
N THR A 259 8.98 21.89 -8.67
CA THR A 259 9.03 23.26 -9.24
C THR A 259 10.40 23.56 -9.85
N ILE A 260 11.50 23.20 -9.18
CA ILE A 260 12.85 23.34 -9.72
C ILE A 260 12.99 22.55 -11.02
N THR A 261 12.44 21.33 -11.07
CA THR A 261 12.49 20.48 -12.26
C THR A 261 11.67 21.09 -13.40
N MET A 262 10.45 21.56 -13.13
CA MET A 262 9.59 22.27 -14.08
C MET A 262 10.30 23.49 -14.67
N VAL A 263 10.90 24.34 -13.85
CA VAL A 263 11.57 25.56 -14.30
C VAL A 263 12.87 25.25 -15.06
N ARG A 264 13.69 24.31 -14.58
CA ARG A 264 14.97 23.97 -15.22
C ARG A 264 14.81 23.27 -16.56
N GLN A 265 13.78 22.45 -16.71
CA GLN A 265 13.56 21.63 -17.90
C GLN A 265 12.43 22.17 -18.79
N ASN A 266 11.78 23.28 -18.40
CA ASN A 266 10.62 23.85 -19.07
C ASN A 266 9.50 22.82 -19.30
N LEU A 267 9.18 22.06 -18.26
CA LEU A 267 8.19 20.99 -18.26
C LEU A 267 6.92 21.42 -17.52
N ASN A 268 5.78 20.86 -17.91
CA ASN A 268 4.57 20.96 -17.09
C ASN A 268 4.69 20.06 -15.84
N PHE A 269 3.71 20.16 -14.92
CA PHE A 269 3.72 19.40 -13.67
C PHE A 269 3.82 17.89 -13.89
N VAL A 270 3.07 17.36 -14.86
CA VAL A 270 2.94 15.91 -15.10
C VAL A 270 4.23 15.35 -15.68
N GLU A 271 4.77 16.04 -16.68
CA GLU A 271 6.06 15.72 -17.29
C GLU A 271 7.22 15.77 -16.29
N ALA A 272 7.16 16.70 -15.32
CA ALA A 272 8.17 16.83 -14.28
C ALA A 272 8.19 15.70 -13.24
N ILE A 273 7.11 14.91 -13.11
CA ILE A 273 7.03 13.78 -12.14
C ILE A 273 8.11 12.74 -12.43
N ASN A 274 8.27 12.38 -13.71
CA ASN A 274 9.18 11.33 -14.12
C ASN A 274 10.67 11.62 -13.81
N PRO A 275 11.24 12.77 -14.24
CA PRO A 275 12.64 13.11 -14.02
C PRO A 275 12.93 13.55 -12.57
N SER A 276 11.93 14.03 -11.83
CA SER A 276 12.12 14.42 -10.43
C SER A 276 11.98 13.26 -9.44
N PHE A 277 11.39 12.14 -9.85
CA PHE A 277 10.96 11.04 -8.97
C PHE A 277 11.98 10.63 -7.90
N GLU A 278 13.22 10.32 -8.29
CA GLU A 278 14.25 9.84 -7.36
C GLU A 278 14.54 10.90 -6.29
N ASN A 279 14.84 12.13 -6.71
CA ASN A 279 15.13 13.25 -5.82
C ASN A 279 13.91 13.60 -4.96
N ALA A 280 12.72 13.59 -5.54
CA ALA A 280 11.47 13.91 -4.86
C ALA A 280 11.23 12.93 -3.72
N VAL A 281 11.39 11.61 -3.95
CA VAL A 281 11.25 10.60 -2.90
C VAL A 281 12.31 10.76 -1.81
N PHE A 282 13.60 10.77 -2.16
CA PHE A 282 14.67 10.77 -1.16
C PHE A 282 14.67 12.05 -0.32
N LEU A 283 14.57 13.22 -0.96
CA LEU A 283 14.64 14.50 -0.26
C LEU A 283 13.39 14.77 0.55
N SER A 284 12.18 14.51 0.01
CA SER A 284 10.94 14.76 0.77
C SER A 284 10.79 13.78 1.95
N THR A 285 11.17 12.52 1.78
CA THR A 285 11.14 11.52 2.88
C THR A 285 12.14 11.90 3.96
N THR A 286 13.35 12.32 3.58
CA THR A 286 14.38 12.76 4.54
C THR A 286 13.95 14.03 5.27
N ALA A 287 13.40 15.01 4.55
CA ALA A 287 12.88 16.24 5.17
C ALA A 287 11.72 15.95 6.12
N SER A 288 10.83 15.03 5.75
CA SER A 288 9.73 14.57 6.59
C SER A 288 10.24 13.87 7.86
N LEU A 289 11.26 13.02 7.75
CA LEU A 289 11.91 12.37 8.89
C LEU A 289 12.58 13.37 9.83
N LEU A 290 13.36 14.31 9.30
CA LEU A 290 14.01 15.36 10.09
C LEU A 290 12.98 16.27 10.75
N GLY A 291 11.93 16.64 10.02
CA GLY A 291 10.78 17.39 10.56
C GLY A 291 10.13 16.64 11.72
N MET A 292 9.88 15.34 11.56
CA MET A 292 9.29 14.51 12.62
C MET A 292 10.14 14.49 13.89
N ILE A 293 11.45 14.29 13.74
CA ILE A 293 12.40 14.26 14.87
C ILE A 293 12.45 15.64 15.54
N ALA A 294 12.68 16.71 14.78
CA ALA A 294 12.79 18.06 15.32
C ALA A 294 11.49 18.50 16.02
N GLY A 295 10.34 18.37 15.36
CA GLY A 295 9.06 18.76 15.95
C GLY A 295 8.67 17.90 17.14
N SER A 296 9.08 16.63 17.19
CA SER A 296 8.83 15.78 18.37
C SER A 296 9.71 16.16 19.57
N LEU A 297 10.94 16.66 19.32
CA LEU A 297 11.86 17.09 20.37
C LEU A 297 11.53 18.49 20.92
N PHE A 298 11.12 19.42 20.05
CA PHE A 298 10.83 20.81 20.44
C PHE A 298 9.34 21.09 20.68
N GLY A 299 8.46 20.19 20.22
CA GLY A 299 7.02 20.31 20.37
C GLY A 299 6.52 19.98 21.78
N LYS A 300 5.27 20.37 22.04
CA LYS A 300 4.60 20.03 23.29
C LYS A 300 4.35 18.52 23.35
N ALA A 301 4.78 17.89 24.43
CA ALA A 301 4.52 16.47 24.68
C ALA A 301 3.02 16.17 24.65
N THR A 302 2.66 15.04 24.04
CA THR A 302 1.29 14.53 24.04
C THR A 302 0.87 14.20 25.48
N ASP A 303 -0.40 14.45 25.80
CA ASP A 303 -0.98 14.07 27.08
C ASP A 303 -0.74 12.57 27.37
N ALA A 304 -0.20 12.28 28.56
CA ALA A 304 0.25 10.94 28.91
C ALA A 304 -0.92 9.94 28.93
N LEU A 305 -2.10 10.36 29.40
CA LEU A 305 -3.27 9.49 29.47
C LEU A 305 -3.78 9.13 28.07
N LYS A 306 -3.84 10.11 27.15
CA LYS A 306 -4.19 9.85 25.74
C LYS A 306 -3.19 8.93 25.04
N LEU A 307 -1.90 9.12 25.31
CA LEU A 307 -0.84 8.29 24.73
C LEU A 307 -0.96 6.83 25.20
N LYS A 308 -1.13 6.63 26.51
CA LYS A 308 -1.32 5.29 27.09
C LYS A 308 -2.61 4.63 26.59
N ARG A 309 -3.72 5.37 26.54
CA ARG A 309 -4.97 4.91 25.93
C ARG A 309 -4.74 4.38 24.50
N PHE A 310 -4.04 5.14 23.66
CA PHE A 310 -3.75 4.72 22.29
C PHE A 310 -2.94 3.41 22.25
N HIS A 311 -1.89 3.32 23.07
CA HIS A 311 -1.01 2.15 23.10
C HIS A 311 -1.72 0.90 23.65
N ILE A 312 -2.56 1.03 24.67
CA ILE A 312 -3.34 -0.10 25.18
C ILE A 312 -4.30 -0.61 24.11
N ILE A 313 -4.98 0.28 23.36
CA ILE A 313 -5.91 -0.13 22.30
C ILE A 313 -5.19 -0.92 21.21
N ILE A 314 -4.07 -0.43 20.69
CA ILE A 314 -3.36 -1.12 19.60
C ILE A 314 -2.69 -2.42 20.05
N ASN A 315 -2.41 -2.56 21.35
CA ASN A 315 -1.77 -3.74 21.92
C ASN A 315 -2.75 -4.72 22.57
N THR A 316 -4.06 -4.42 22.59
CA THR A 316 -5.07 -5.35 23.09
C THR A 316 -5.37 -6.38 22.01
N PRO A 317 -5.12 -7.68 22.25
CA PRO A 317 -5.45 -8.72 21.30
C PRO A 317 -6.96 -8.84 21.06
N VAL A 318 -7.34 -9.32 19.88
CA VAL A 318 -8.72 -9.63 19.53
C VAL A 318 -9.26 -10.71 20.47
N GLY A 319 -10.39 -10.43 21.12
CA GLY A 319 -11.01 -11.28 22.13
C GLY A 319 -10.67 -10.91 23.59
N ASP A 320 -9.75 -9.98 23.82
CA ASP A 320 -9.39 -9.47 25.15
C ASP A 320 -9.95 -8.05 25.41
N GLU A 321 -11.02 -7.65 24.71
CA GLU A 321 -11.57 -6.29 24.78
C GLU A 321 -12.13 -5.94 26.18
N LYS A 322 -12.34 -6.93 27.05
CA LYS A 322 -12.78 -6.71 28.44
C LYS A 322 -11.81 -5.82 29.22
N ARG A 323 -10.50 -5.93 28.99
CA ARG A 323 -9.51 -5.05 29.64
C ARG A 323 -9.72 -3.57 29.29
N LEU A 324 -10.20 -3.28 28.07
CA LEU A 324 -10.51 -1.92 27.63
C LEU A 324 -11.76 -1.39 28.35
N VAL A 325 -12.78 -2.24 28.55
CA VAL A 325 -13.97 -1.90 29.34
C VAL A 325 -13.59 -1.54 30.77
N GLU A 326 -12.71 -2.34 31.39
CA GLU A 326 -12.25 -2.11 32.77
C GLU A 326 -11.56 -0.74 32.91
N ALA A 327 -10.76 -0.36 31.92
CA ALA A 327 -10.09 0.93 31.81
C ALA A 327 -11.03 2.11 31.50
N GLY A 328 -12.31 1.83 31.23
CA GLY A 328 -13.30 2.84 30.84
C GLY A 328 -13.13 3.36 29.42
N ILE A 329 -12.44 2.59 28.56
CA ILE A 329 -12.27 2.88 27.14
C ILE A 329 -13.52 2.39 26.39
N SER A 330 -14.07 3.26 25.54
CA SER A 330 -15.24 2.94 24.72
C SER A 330 -14.88 3.05 23.24
N LEU A 331 -15.02 1.93 22.52
CA LEU A 331 -14.81 1.84 21.08
C LEU A 331 -16.14 1.53 20.38
N PRO A 332 -16.40 2.08 19.17
CA PRO A 332 -17.62 1.80 18.42
C PRO A 332 -17.87 0.30 18.20
N SER A 333 -16.82 -0.48 17.90
CA SER A 333 -16.92 -1.93 17.72
C SER A 333 -17.41 -2.67 18.96
N MET A 334 -17.08 -2.18 20.15
CA MET A 334 -17.51 -2.77 21.42
C MET A 334 -19.00 -2.51 21.66
N VAL A 335 -19.48 -1.32 21.30
CA VAL A 335 -20.92 -1.00 21.33
C VAL A 335 -21.67 -1.87 20.33
N ASP A 336 -21.17 -2.00 19.10
CA ASP A 336 -21.80 -2.81 18.05
C ASP A 336 -21.86 -4.31 18.41
N SER A 337 -20.87 -4.81 19.17
CA SER A 337 -20.85 -6.19 19.68
C SER A 337 -21.72 -6.42 20.92
N GLY A 338 -22.28 -5.36 21.52
CA GLY A 338 -23.04 -5.43 22.77
C GLY A 338 -22.21 -5.62 24.03
N LEU A 339 -20.88 -5.44 23.96
CA LEU A 339 -19.98 -5.53 25.12
C LEU A 339 -20.18 -4.37 26.12
N ILE A 340 -20.56 -3.19 25.62
CA ILE A 340 -20.84 -1.99 26.40
C ILE A 340 -22.06 -1.24 25.83
N GLY A 341 -22.73 -0.45 26.65
CA GLY A 341 -23.78 0.47 26.20
C GLY A 341 -23.22 1.66 25.39
N PRO A 342 -24.07 2.51 24.79
CA PRO A 342 -23.68 3.70 24.02
C PRO A 342 -23.17 4.86 24.89
N GLU A 343 -22.55 4.55 26.01
CA GLU A 343 -22.16 5.48 27.06
C GLU A 343 -20.94 6.29 26.65
N LYS A 344 -20.84 7.54 27.15
CA LYS A 344 -19.69 8.39 26.87
C LYS A 344 -18.44 7.81 27.55
N GLU A 345 -17.35 7.72 26.79
CA GLU A 345 -16.06 7.25 27.31
C GLU A 345 -15.63 8.01 28.57
N SER A 346 -15.25 7.26 29.60
CA SER A 346 -14.79 7.79 30.88
C SER A 346 -13.58 7.00 31.36
N LEU A 347 -12.40 7.50 31.05
CA LEU A 347 -11.13 6.82 31.35
C LEU A 347 -10.91 6.75 32.85
N LYS A 348 -10.49 5.58 33.35
CA LYS A 348 -10.01 5.39 34.73
C LYS A 348 -8.49 5.45 34.74
N PRO A 349 -7.86 6.57 35.15
CA PRO A 349 -6.42 6.77 34.97
C PRO A 349 -5.57 5.70 35.63
N GLU A 350 -5.95 5.24 36.82
CA GLU A 350 -5.23 4.20 37.56
C GLU A 350 -5.21 2.85 36.84
N VAL A 351 -6.34 2.47 36.22
CA VAL A 351 -6.44 1.22 35.45
C VAL A 351 -5.67 1.34 34.14
N VAL A 352 -5.76 2.49 33.46
CA VAL A 352 -4.98 2.77 32.25
C VAL A 352 -3.48 2.70 32.54
N GLU A 353 -3.03 3.27 33.66
CA GLU A 353 -1.64 3.23 34.10
C GLU A 353 -1.17 1.79 34.30
N LYS A 354 -1.91 1.03 35.11
CA LYS A 354 -1.62 -0.37 35.41
C LYS A 354 -1.52 -1.21 34.14
N LEU A 355 -2.53 -1.12 33.28
CA LEU A 355 -2.56 -1.89 32.04
C LEU A 355 -1.42 -1.53 31.11
N TYR A 356 -1.00 -0.26 31.05
CA TYR A 356 0.14 0.18 30.23
C TYR A 356 1.50 -0.26 30.81
N ASP A 357 1.63 -0.33 32.13
CA ASP A 357 2.85 -0.78 32.79
C ASP A 357 3.09 -2.29 32.62
N GLU A 358 2.03 -3.09 32.71
CA GLU A 358 2.05 -4.54 32.40
C GLU A 358 2.55 -4.76 30.97
N ASP A 359 1.88 -4.09 30.06
CA ASP A 359 2.18 -3.97 28.64
C ASP A 359 3.63 -3.54 28.35
N SER A 360 4.15 -2.56 29.09
CA SER A 360 5.49 -2.02 28.89
C SER A 360 6.59 -3.03 29.25
N GLN A 361 6.31 -4.04 30.08
CA GLN A 361 7.29 -5.09 30.39
C GLN A 361 7.70 -5.92 29.17
N ASP A 362 6.86 -5.92 28.13
CA ASP A 362 7.11 -6.67 26.90
C ASP A 362 7.88 -5.88 25.84
N LYS A 363 8.25 -4.63 26.11
CA LYS A 363 9.04 -3.82 25.18
C LYS A 363 10.39 -4.47 24.87
N PHE A 364 10.74 -4.50 23.58
CA PHE A 364 11.97 -5.12 23.09
C PHE A 364 13.23 -4.49 23.68
N PHE A 365 13.17 -3.17 23.92
CA PHE A 365 14.26 -2.34 24.46
C PHE A 365 14.10 -2.04 25.96
N GLY A 366 13.24 -2.78 26.67
CA GLY A 366 12.94 -2.59 28.09
C GLY A 366 11.80 -1.61 28.37
N ALA A 367 11.23 -1.70 29.57
CA ALA A 367 10.00 -1.00 29.95
C ALA A 367 10.12 0.54 29.93
N SER A 368 11.31 1.07 30.22
CA SER A 368 11.60 2.51 30.21
C SER A 368 11.89 3.08 28.81
N SER A 369 11.93 2.22 27.78
CA SER A 369 12.23 2.68 26.42
C SER A 369 11.13 3.59 25.87
N ASN A 370 11.58 4.62 25.14
CA ASN A 370 10.69 5.46 24.35
C ASN A 370 10.23 4.77 23.06
N PHE A 371 10.80 3.62 22.71
CA PHE A 371 10.37 2.81 21.59
C PHE A 371 9.35 1.76 22.03
N GLU A 372 8.19 1.78 21.38
CA GLU A 372 6.99 1.01 21.73
C GLU A 372 6.91 -0.32 20.96
N LEU A 373 8.05 -0.82 20.47
CA LEU A 373 8.15 -2.14 19.84
C LEU A 373 8.19 -3.24 20.91
N ARG A 374 7.34 -4.27 20.80
CA ARG A 374 7.07 -5.23 21.89
C ARG A 374 7.12 -6.69 21.47
N ARG A 375 7.49 -7.57 22.39
CA ARG A 375 7.46 -9.02 22.23
C ARG A 375 6.04 -9.54 22.42
N GLU A 376 5.50 -10.19 21.40
CA GLU A 376 4.19 -10.82 21.46
C GLU A 376 4.29 -12.20 22.12
N ARG A 377 4.32 -12.25 23.46
CA ARG A 377 4.51 -13.52 24.20
C ARG A 377 3.40 -14.53 23.93
N THR A 378 2.17 -14.04 23.76
CA THR A 378 0.99 -14.85 23.44
C THR A 378 0.99 -15.36 22.00
N LEU A 379 1.83 -14.79 21.12
CA LEU A 379 1.94 -15.14 19.71
C LEU A 379 3.38 -15.61 19.38
N PRO A 380 3.82 -16.79 19.86
CA PRO A 380 5.19 -17.26 19.66
C PRO A 380 5.58 -17.44 18.18
N TRP A 381 4.59 -17.53 17.29
CA TRP A 381 4.78 -17.64 15.84
C TRP A 381 5.00 -16.28 15.14
N TYR A 382 4.69 -15.15 15.78
CA TYR A 382 4.67 -13.83 15.15
C TYR A 382 6.05 -13.40 14.66
N TYR A 383 7.03 -13.33 15.56
CA TYR A 383 8.40 -12.92 15.23
C TYR A 383 9.12 -13.90 14.30
N PRO A 384 9.10 -15.22 14.57
CA PRO A 384 9.63 -16.19 13.60
C PRO A 384 8.93 -16.08 12.24
N GLY A 385 7.62 -15.83 12.20
CA GLY A 385 6.86 -15.62 10.97
C GLY A 385 7.33 -14.39 10.19
N PHE A 386 7.52 -13.26 10.88
CA PHE A 386 8.07 -12.04 10.29
C PHE A 386 9.44 -12.27 9.63
N PHE A 387 10.39 -12.87 10.36
CA PHE A 387 11.70 -13.20 9.81
C PHE A 387 11.63 -14.22 8.67
N LYS A 388 10.73 -15.21 8.74
CA LYS A 388 10.48 -16.15 7.65
C LYS A 388 9.98 -15.45 6.38
N ILE A 389 9.06 -14.49 6.51
CA ILE A 389 8.53 -13.73 5.35
C ILE A 389 9.64 -12.86 4.74
N ILE A 390 10.46 -12.20 5.56
CA ILE A 390 11.61 -11.42 5.07
C ILE A 390 12.59 -12.33 4.34
N LEU A 391 13.00 -13.44 4.97
CA LEU A 391 13.93 -14.39 4.38
C LEU A 391 13.37 -14.97 3.08
N ALA A 392 12.09 -15.31 3.05
CA ALA A 392 11.41 -15.79 1.84
C ALA A 392 11.38 -14.72 0.74
N SER A 393 11.16 -13.44 1.10
CA SER A 393 11.17 -12.32 0.15
C SER A 393 12.56 -12.11 -0.45
N VAL A 394 13.61 -12.16 0.36
CA VAL A 394 15.01 -12.07 -0.11
C VAL A 394 15.39 -13.28 -0.94
N SER A 395 15.05 -14.48 -0.48
CA SER A 395 15.29 -15.73 -1.19
C SER A 395 14.59 -15.75 -2.55
N LEU A 396 13.40 -15.15 -2.65
CA LEU A 396 12.69 -15.03 -3.92
C LEU A 396 13.38 -14.03 -4.87
N ILE A 397 13.98 -12.94 -4.38
CA ILE A 397 14.82 -12.05 -5.21
C ILE A 397 15.98 -12.86 -5.82
N VAL A 398 16.76 -13.49 -4.94
CA VAL A 398 17.98 -14.20 -5.32
C VAL A 398 17.65 -15.40 -6.19
N GLY A 399 16.64 -16.17 -5.82
CA GLY A 399 16.15 -17.32 -6.58
C GLY A 399 15.66 -16.93 -7.97
N THR A 400 14.87 -15.86 -8.10
CA THR A 400 14.44 -15.36 -9.41
C THR A 400 15.64 -14.96 -10.26
N TRP A 401 16.59 -14.22 -9.69
CA TRP A 401 17.79 -13.79 -10.40
C TRP A 401 18.66 -14.98 -10.87
N LEU A 402 18.87 -15.97 -10.00
CA LEU A 402 19.61 -17.20 -10.31
C LEU A 402 18.92 -18.01 -11.40
N VAL A 403 17.62 -18.27 -11.26
CA VAL A 403 16.84 -19.06 -12.24
C VAL A 403 16.86 -18.38 -13.60
N VAL A 404 16.70 -17.05 -13.66
CA VAL A 404 16.76 -16.31 -14.92
C VAL A 404 18.14 -16.44 -15.59
N ARG A 405 19.23 -16.33 -14.83
CA ARG A 405 20.58 -16.53 -15.35
C ARG A 405 20.78 -17.96 -15.87
N ILE A 406 20.37 -18.96 -15.08
CA ILE A 406 20.48 -20.38 -15.39
C ILE A 406 19.54 -20.82 -16.54
N ILE A 407 18.55 -20.03 -16.93
CA ILE A 407 17.68 -20.43 -18.05
C ILE A 407 18.05 -19.64 -19.31
N PHE A 408 18.28 -18.34 -19.18
CA PHE A 408 18.30 -17.43 -20.33
C PHE A 408 19.66 -16.79 -20.62
N ILE A 409 20.61 -16.85 -19.68
CA ILE A 409 21.90 -16.17 -19.79
C ILE A 409 23.02 -17.20 -19.58
N TRP A 410 23.25 -18.02 -20.61
CA TRP A 410 24.40 -18.91 -20.71
C TRP A 410 25.32 -18.48 -21.85
#